data_AF-A0AAV2K818-F1
#
_entry.id   AF-A0AAV2K818-F1
#
_cell.length_a   1.000
_cell.length_b   1.000
_cell.length_c   1.000
_cell.angle_alpha   90.00
_cell.angle_beta   90.00
_cell.angle_gamma   90.00
#
_symmetry.space_group_name_H-M   'P 1'
#
loop_
_entity.id
_entity.type
_entity.pdbx_description
1 polymer ?
#
loop_
_entity_poly.entity_id
_entity_poly.type
_entity_poly.pdbx_seq_one_letter_code
_entity_poly.pdbx_strand_id
1 'polypeptide(L)'
;MFAPLCFCLIAGCTFDEDSDPGLCEYRQGQEDDFDWQLIRTYNWPHPTPDLLRGSFMMVNSSQHYGGQRAQLLLLPLSENDTHCIQFSYFLYSRDGHSPGNLQVFIRINNGPKGSAVWNISGSQGRQWHPVELAVSTFWPSEYQCQILRRILTRWHRHIWT
;
A
#
# COMPACT_ATOMS: atom_id res chain seq x y z
N MET A 1 -15.38 16.90 23.21
CA MET A 1 -15.00 15.83 22.26
C MET A 1 -13.84 16.38 21.45
N PHE A 2 -12.60 16.06 21.84
CA PHE A 2 -11.41 16.54 21.16
C PHE A 2 -11.05 15.51 20.08
N ALA A 3 -11.21 15.87 18.81
CA ALA A 3 -10.52 15.16 17.73
C ALA A 3 -9.07 15.66 17.77
N PRO A 4 -8.10 14.84 18.21
CA PRO A 4 -6.71 15.29 18.19
C PRO A 4 -6.34 15.62 16.74
N LEU A 5 -5.72 16.78 16.55
CA LEU A 5 -5.10 17.16 15.28
C LEU A 5 -4.02 16.12 14.99
N CYS A 6 -4.17 15.36 13.91
CA CYS A 6 -3.16 14.46 13.40
C CYS A 6 -1.95 15.29 12.95
N PHE A 7 -0.83 15.20 13.67
CA PHE A 7 0.44 15.78 13.24
C PHE A 7 1.16 14.73 12.40
N CYS A 8 1.17 14.91 11.08
CA CYS A 8 1.86 13.98 10.17
C CYS A 8 3.38 14.19 10.29
N LEU A 9 4.05 13.33 11.06
CA LEU A 9 5.52 13.25 11.04
C LEU A 9 5.95 12.53 9.76
N ILE A 10 6.86 13.17 9.02
CA ILE A 10 7.35 12.73 7.71
C ILE A 10 8.39 11.61 7.91
N ALA A 11 7.94 10.45 8.37
CA ALA A 11 8.66 9.19 8.17
C ALA A 11 8.10 8.51 6.90
N GLY A 12 8.09 9.27 5.80
CA GLY A 12 7.44 8.91 4.55
C GLY A 12 8.43 8.35 3.52
N CYS A 13 8.18 7.13 3.06
CA CYS A 13 8.86 6.52 1.93
C CYS A 13 8.39 7.12 0.60
N THR A 14 9.22 7.94 -0.05
CA THR A 14 8.98 8.42 -1.43
C THR A 14 9.54 7.47 -2.49
N PHE A 15 10.29 6.43 -2.09
CA PHE A 15 10.94 5.43 -2.96
C PHE A 15 11.97 6.01 -3.96
N ASP A 16 12.30 7.29 -3.84
CA ASP A 16 13.21 8.00 -4.71
C ASP A 16 14.66 7.80 -4.26
N GLU A 17 15.58 7.76 -5.22
CA GLU A 17 17.00 7.43 -4.99
C GLU A 17 17.74 8.49 -4.15
N ASP A 18 17.25 9.75 -4.18
CA ASP A 18 17.76 10.87 -3.37
C ASP A 18 17.18 10.92 -1.96
N SER A 19 16.26 10.00 -1.62
CA SER A 19 15.74 9.88 -0.27
C SER A 19 16.81 9.22 0.59
N ASP A 20 17.03 9.72 1.80
CA ASP A 20 18.00 9.13 2.73
C ASP A 20 17.78 7.61 2.81
N PRO A 21 18.75 6.77 2.39
CA PRO A 21 18.55 5.33 2.30
C PRO A 21 18.23 4.69 3.66
N GLY A 22 18.49 5.39 4.78
CA GLY A 22 18.10 4.95 6.12
C GLY A 22 16.67 5.33 6.54
N LEU A 23 15.99 6.26 5.86
CA LEU A 23 14.64 6.72 6.22
C LEU A 23 13.52 5.85 5.61
N CYS A 24 13.85 5.01 4.63
CA CYS A 24 12.87 4.19 3.92
C CYS A 24 13.42 2.79 3.59
N GLU A 25 13.68 1.97 4.61
CA GLU A 25 13.81 0.53 4.35
C GLU A 25 12.41 -0.09 4.29
N TYR A 26 12.12 -0.81 3.21
CA TYR A 26 10.95 -1.68 3.10
C TYR A 26 11.45 -3.11 2.86
N ARG A 27 10.63 -4.09 3.23
CA ARG A 27 10.91 -5.51 3.00
C ARG A 27 9.76 -6.15 2.25
N GLN A 28 10.07 -7.01 1.29
CA GLN A 28 9.04 -7.87 0.69
C GLN A 28 8.63 -8.95 1.70
N GLY A 29 7.36 -9.34 1.65
CA GLY A 29 6.90 -10.53 2.35
C GLY A 29 7.63 -11.78 1.84
N GLN A 30 7.78 -12.78 2.69
CA GLN A 30 8.25 -14.11 2.27
C GLN A 30 7.13 -15.16 2.31
N GLU A 31 6.00 -14.82 2.93
CA GLU A 31 4.81 -15.67 3.05
C GLU A 31 3.69 -15.19 2.12
N ASP A 32 4.05 -14.86 0.88
CA ASP A 32 3.16 -14.43 -0.18
C ASP A 32 3.49 -15.14 -1.51
N ASP A 33 2.74 -14.82 -2.57
CA ASP A 33 2.83 -15.53 -3.85
C ASP A 33 3.77 -14.84 -4.86
N PHE A 34 3.99 -13.54 -4.71
CA PHE A 34 4.83 -12.71 -5.58
C PHE A 34 5.18 -11.37 -4.91
N ASP A 35 6.19 -10.70 -5.44
CA ASP A 35 6.73 -9.45 -4.89
C ASP A 35 6.15 -8.18 -5.53
N TRP A 36 6.18 -7.08 -4.78
CA TRP A 36 5.96 -5.73 -5.29
C TRP A 36 7.16 -5.27 -6.14
N GLN A 37 6.89 -4.59 -7.25
CA GLN A 37 7.91 -4.10 -8.16
C GLN A 37 8.11 -2.60 -7.99
N LEU A 38 9.36 -2.18 -7.80
CA LEU A 38 9.73 -0.77 -7.80
C LEU A 38 9.76 -0.24 -9.24
N ILE A 39 8.90 0.73 -9.55
CA ILE A 39 8.83 1.41 -10.83
C ILE A 39 9.36 2.82 -10.67
N ARG A 40 10.28 3.22 -11.55
CA ARG A 40 10.84 4.58 -11.62
C ARG A 40 10.51 5.17 -12.99
N THR A 41 9.75 6.25 -13.02
CA THR A 41 9.26 6.82 -14.29
C THR A 41 10.10 8.02 -14.78
N TYR A 42 11.19 8.38 -14.10
CA TYR A 42 12.02 9.55 -14.47
C TYR A 42 12.54 9.51 -15.91
N ASN A 43 12.91 8.31 -16.37
CA ASN A 43 13.52 8.11 -17.70
C ASN A 43 12.50 7.66 -18.74
N TRP A 44 11.20 7.66 -18.44
CA TRP A 44 10.20 7.28 -19.42
C TRP A 44 9.99 8.41 -20.44
N PRO A 45 10.24 8.16 -21.75
CA PRO A 45 10.18 9.19 -22.78
C PRO A 45 8.78 9.77 -22.96
N HIS A 46 7.75 8.97 -22.63
CA HIS A 46 6.35 9.37 -22.64
C HIS A 46 5.67 8.92 -21.34
N PRO A 47 5.70 9.74 -20.27
CA PRO A 47 4.97 9.42 -19.06
C PRO A 47 3.47 9.42 -19.40
N THR A 48 2.78 8.33 -19.09
CA THR A 48 1.32 8.31 -19.19
C THR A 48 0.75 9.39 -18.26
N PRO A 49 -0.19 10.23 -18.72
CA PRO A 49 -0.69 11.38 -17.95
C PRO A 49 -1.31 10.98 -16.59
N ASP A 50 -1.75 9.73 -16.46
CA ASP A 50 -2.39 9.19 -15.25
C ASP A 50 -1.37 8.76 -14.17
N LEU A 51 -0.09 8.56 -14.52
CA LEU A 51 0.95 8.12 -13.58
C LEU A 51 1.77 9.30 -13.05
N LEU A 52 2.02 9.30 -11.73
CA LEU A 52 2.92 10.26 -11.09
C LEU A 52 4.32 10.11 -11.68
N ARG A 53 5.00 11.24 -11.92
CA ARG A 53 6.43 11.23 -12.17
C ARG A 53 7.15 11.00 -10.84
N GLY A 54 7.90 9.92 -10.73
CA GLY A 54 8.66 9.59 -9.52
C GLY A 54 8.94 8.09 -9.43
N SER A 55 9.13 7.62 -8.20
CA SER A 55 9.25 6.20 -7.87
C SER A 55 8.02 5.72 -7.09
N PHE A 56 7.54 4.52 -7.40
CA PHE A 56 6.43 3.92 -6.66
C PHE A 56 6.47 2.40 -6.73
N MET A 57 5.84 1.76 -5.75
CA MET A 57 5.65 0.32 -5.73
C MET A 57 4.40 -0.09 -6.51
N MET A 58 4.56 -1.08 -7.37
CA MET A 58 3.52 -1.55 -8.29
C MET A 58 3.36 -3.07 -8.24
N VAL A 59 2.11 -3.51 -8.40
CA VAL A 59 1.77 -4.91 -8.69
C VAL A 59 1.02 -4.97 -10.02
N ASN A 60 1.58 -5.69 -10.99
CA ASN A 60 0.89 -5.92 -12.24
C ASN A 60 -0.09 -7.09 -12.14
N SER A 61 -1.35 -6.79 -11.85
CA SER A 61 -2.40 -7.80 -11.66
C SER A 61 -2.65 -8.67 -12.91
N SER A 62 -2.27 -8.24 -14.12
CA SER A 62 -2.48 -9.04 -15.34
C SER A 62 -1.55 -10.25 -15.45
N GLN A 63 -0.49 -10.30 -14.65
CA GLN A 63 0.50 -11.39 -14.65
C GLN A 63 0.20 -12.46 -13.59
N HIS A 64 -0.86 -12.27 -12.80
CA HIS A 64 -1.17 -13.08 -11.63
C HIS A 64 -2.60 -13.61 -11.66
N TYR A 65 -2.83 -14.70 -10.95
CA TYR A 65 -4.10 -15.40 -10.85
C TYR A 65 -4.90 -14.96 -9.61
N GLY A 66 -6.22 -15.10 -9.69
CA GLY A 66 -7.10 -14.84 -8.56
C GLY A 66 -6.74 -15.70 -7.35
N GLY A 67 -6.71 -15.08 -6.17
CA GLY A 67 -6.32 -15.71 -4.91
C GLY A 67 -4.88 -15.40 -4.50
N GLN A 68 -4.00 -15.06 -5.46
CA GLN A 68 -2.61 -14.72 -5.19
C GLN A 68 -2.47 -13.38 -4.46
N ARG A 69 -1.40 -13.25 -3.68
CA ARG A 69 -1.15 -12.14 -2.77
C ARG A 69 0.30 -11.68 -2.83
N ALA A 70 0.51 -10.41 -2.53
CA ALA A 70 1.82 -9.80 -2.34
C ALA A 70 1.81 -8.90 -1.11
N GLN A 71 2.88 -8.91 -0.33
CA GLN A 71 3.02 -8.22 0.94
C GLN A 71 4.23 -7.30 0.86
N LEU A 72 4.02 -6.02 1.19
CA LEU A 72 5.08 -5.06 1.40
C LEU A 72 5.07 -4.68 2.89
N LEU A 73 6.22 -4.82 3.54
CA LEU A 73 6.42 -4.58 4.95
C LEU A 73 7.24 -3.30 5.09
N LEU A 74 6.69 -2.28 5.75
CA LEU A 74 7.46 -1.11 6.14
C LEU A 74 8.30 -1.44 7.38
N LEU A 75 9.33 -0.64 7.68
CA LEU A 75 10.05 -0.78 8.94
C LEU A 75 9.11 -0.62 10.14
N PRO A 76 9.38 -1.29 11.25
CA PRO A 76 8.73 -0.98 12.52
C PRO A 76 8.99 0.49 12.89
N LEU A 77 7.92 1.18 13.27
CA LEU A 77 7.95 2.56 13.74
C LEU A 77 7.62 2.57 15.23
N SER A 78 8.31 3.41 15.98
CA SER A 78 8.11 3.60 17.42
C SER A 78 8.14 5.10 17.73
N GLU A 79 6.97 5.72 17.68
CA GLU A 79 6.83 7.16 17.90
C GLU A 79 6.40 7.44 19.35
N ASN A 80 6.88 8.54 19.90
CA ASN A 80 6.50 9.02 21.24
C ASN A 80 5.23 9.89 21.19
N ASP A 81 5.00 10.56 20.07
CA ASP A 81 3.92 11.52 19.87
C ASP A 81 2.82 10.98 18.93
N THR A 82 1.69 11.69 18.88
CA THR A 82 0.61 11.39 17.94
C THR A 82 1.06 11.61 16.51
N HIS A 83 0.90 10.58 15.67
CA HIS A 83 1.36 10.56 14.30
C HIS A 83 0.36 9.81 13.41
N CYS A 84 0.54 9.95 12.10
CA CYS A 84 -0.28 9.30 11.10
C CYS A 84 0.56 8.77 9.96
N ILE A 85 0.08 7.69 9.36
CA ILE A 85 0.62 7.14 8.12
C ILE A 85 -0.15 7.76 6.97
N GLN A 86 0.55 8.46 6.10
CA GLN A 86 0.00 8.96 4.84
C GLN A 86 0.59 8.19 3.66
N PHE A 87 -0.27 7.71 2.78
CA PHE A 87 0.15 7.09 1.53
C PHE A 87 -0.84 7.41 0.41
N SER A 88 -0.36 7.38 -0.83
CA SER A 88 -1.21 7.51 -2.01
C SER A 88 -1.26 6.19 -2.75
N TYR A 89 -2.45 5.81 -3.25
CA TYR A 89 -2.63 4.60 -4.03
C TYR A 89 -3.24 4.89 -5.39
N PHE A 90 -2.89 4.05 -6.38
CA PHE A 90 -3.47 4.06 -7.72
C PHE A 90 -3.98 2.66 -8.04
N LEU A 91 -5.30 2.52 -8.18
CA LEU A 91 -5.94 1.23 -8.40
C LEU A 91 -6.89 1.31 -9.59
N TYR A 92 -6.39 0.89 -10.76
CA TYR A 92 -7.11 0.98 -12.02
C TYR A 92 -7.16 -0.38 -12.74
N SER A 93 -8.29 -0.64 -13.42
CA SER A 93 -8.43 -1.76 -14.33
C SER A 93 -9.11 -1.30 -15.62
N ARG A 94 -8.51 -1.65 -16.76
CA ARG A 94 -9.02 -1.26 -18.08
C ARG A 94 -10.24 -2.06 -18.51
N ASP A 95 -10.31 -3.32 -18.09
CA ASP A 95 -11.27 -4.28 -18.63
C ASP A 95 -12.55 -4.38 -17.80
N GLY A 96 -12.80 -3.42 -16.90
CA GLY A 96 -13.93 -3.45 -15.95
C GLY A 96 -13.85 -4.56 -14.90
N HIS A 97 -12.83 -5.42 -14.95
CA HIS A 97 -12.55 -6.42 -13.95
C HIS A 97 -12.02 -5.76 -12.69
N SER A 98 -12.34 -6.30 -11.51
CA SER A 98 -11.73 -5.79 -10.28
C SER A 98 -10.22 -6.01 -10.34
N PRO A 99 -9.37 -4.96 -10.26
CA PRO A 99 -7.92 -5.16 -10.17
C PRO A 99 -7.57 -5.99 -8.92
N GLY A 100 -8.47 -6.03 -7.93
CA GLY A 100 -8.43 -6.87 -6.76
C GLY A 100 -8.67 -6.02 -5.53
N ASN A 101 -8.06 -6.41 -4.40
CA ASN A 101 -8.14 -5.69 -3.15
C ASN A 101 -6.75 -5.22 -2.70
N LEU A 102 -6.68 -4.01 -2.13
CA LEU A 102 -5.53 -3.46 -1.44
C LEU A 102 -5.91 -3.27 0.04
N GLN A 103 -5.16 -3.90 0.94
CA GLN A 103 -5.40 -3.89 2.37
C GLN A 103 -4.18 -3.38 3.11
N VAL A 104 -4.39 -2.62 4.18
CA VAL A 104 -3.34 -2.22 5.11
C VAL A 104 -3.60 -2.88 6.45
N PHE A 105 -2.55 -3.46 7.02
CA PHE A 105 -2.55 -4.07 8.34
C PHE A 105 -1.51 -3.38 9.21
N ILE A 106 -1.81 -3.27 10.49
CA ILE A 106 -0.86 -2.81 11.52
C ILE A 106 -0.60 -3.99 12.44
N ARG A 107 0.66 -4.38 12.59
CA ARG A 107 1.09 -5.35 13.61
C ARG A 107 1.80 -4.59 14.72
N ILE A 108 1.48 -4.91 15.98
CA ILE A 108 2.10 -4.26 17.14
C ILE A 108 3.05 -5.27 17.79
N ASN A 109 4.29 -4.85 18.10
CA ASN A 109 5.33 -5.66 18.77
C ASN A 109 5.53 -7.04 18.12
N ASN A 110 5.58 -7.08 16.78
CA ASN A 110 5.65 -8.31 15.98
C ASN A 110 4.56 -9.36 16.31
N GLY A 111 3.43 -8.92 16.84
CA GLY A 111 2.29 -9.74 17.22
C GLY A 111 1.51 -10.30 16.02
N PRO A 112 0.37 -10.98 16.29
CA PRO A 112 -0.42 -11.58 15.24
C PRO A 112 -0.97 -10.53 14.26
N LYS A 113 -1.13 -10.94 13.00
CA LYS A 113 -1.81 -10.13 11.98
C LYS A 113 -3.29 -10.00 12.37
N GLY A 114 -3.67 -8.84 12.89
CA GLY A 114 -5.06 -8.51 13.22
C GLY A 114 -5.94 -8.25 11.99
N SER A 115 -7.08 -7.60 12.22
CA SER A 115 -7.95 -7.11 11.15
C SER A 115 -7.25 -6.03 10.31
N ALA A 116 -7.64 -5.92 9.03
CA ALA A 116 -7.17 -4.82 8.19
C ALA A 116 -7.67 -3.50 8.76
N VAL A 117 -6.76 -2.54 8.98
CA VAL A 117 -7.11 -1.19 9.44
C VAL A 117 -7.70 -0.35 8.31
N TRP A 118 -7.36 -0.70 7.07
CA TRP A 118 -7.90 -0.07 5.87
C TRP A 118 -7.98 -1.10 4.75
N ASN A 119 -9.02 -1.02 3.93
CA ASN A 119 -9.14 -1.83 2.74
C ASN A 119 -9.87 -1.06 1.63
N ILE A 120 -9.52 -1.36 0.39
CA ILE A 120 -10.24 -0.90 -0.78
C ILE A 120 -10.28 -2.02 -1.81
N SER A 121 -11.37 -2.08 -2.58
CA SER A 121 -11.53 -3.05 -3.66
C SER A 121 -12.08 -2.38 -4.91
N GLY A 122 -11.87 -3.03 -6.06
CA GLY A 122 -12.37 -2.52 -7.33
C GLY A 122 -11.52 -1.39 -7.90
N SER A 123 -11.91 -0.89 -9.07
CA SER A 123 -11.22 0.23 -9.72
C SER A 123 -11.67 1.55 -9.12
N GLN A 124 -10.72 2.42 -8.78
CA GLN A 124 -10.98 3.75 -8.19
C GLN A 124 -10.77 4.89 -9.20
N GLY A 125 -10.94 4.61 -10.50
CA GLY A 125 -10.61 5.53 -11.58
C GLY A 125 -9.11 5.63 -11.88
N ARG A 126 -8.75 6.47 -12.85
CA ARG A 126 -7.35 6.69 -13.29
C ARG A 126 -6.75 7.90 -12.57
N GLN A 127 -6.66 7.82 -11.26
CA GLN A 127 -6.06 8.89 -10.45
C GLN A 127 -5.49 8.33 -9.16
N TRP A 128 -4.60 9.12 -8.55
CA TRP A 128 -4.02 8.82 -7.25
C TRP A 128 -4.95 9.30 -6.15
N HIS A 129 -5.13 8.46 -5.14
CA HIS A 129 -5.98 8.75 -3.99
C HIS A 129 -5.15 8.78 -2.71
N PRO A 130 -5.15 9.91 -1.98
CA PRO A 130 -4.47 9.99 -0.69
C PRO A 130 -5.27 9.26 0.38
N VAL A 131 -4.56 8.64 1.32
CA VAL A 131 -5.10 7.99 2.51
C VAL A 131 -4.28 8.42 3.71
N GLU A 132 -4.98 8.76 4.80
CA GLU A 132 -4.38 9.06 6.08
C GLU A 132 -4.91 8.08 7.13
N LEU A 133 -4.01 7.43 7.86
CA LEU A 133 -4.32 6.50 8.93
C LEU A 133 -3.72 7.03 10.23
N ALA A 134 -4.57 7.38 11.19
CA ALA A 134 -4.14 7.70 12.54
C ALA A 134 -3.78 6.42 13.30
N VAL A 135 -2.56 6.34 13.83
CA VAL A 135 -2.08 5.18 14.59
C VAL A 135 -1.94 5.59 16.05
N SER A 136 -2.66 4.91 16.93
CA SER A 136 -2.64 5.14 18.38
C SER A 136 -1.73 4.14 19.10
N THR A 137 -0.54 3.90 18.54
CA THR A 137 0.48 3.03 19.13
C THR A 137 1.72 3.86 19.41
N PHE A 138 2.18 3.85 20.66
CA PHE A 138 3.26 4.71 21.13
C PHE A 138 4.36 3.87 21.78
N TRP A 139 5.57 4.42 21.85
CA TRP A 139 6.67 3.83 22.62
C TRP A 139 6.21 3.53 24.07
N PRO A 140 6.57 2.38 24.66
CA PRO A 140 7.58 1.39 24.23
C PRO A 140 7.10 0.37 23.21
N SER A 141 5.86 0.47 22.72
CA SER A 141 5.40 -0.40 21.65
C SER A 141 5.88 0.10 20.29
N GLU A 142 6.29 -0.83 19.44
CA GLU A 142 6.52 -0.60 18.03
C GLU A 142 5.35 -1.14 17.20
N TYR A 143 5.12 -0.55 16.04
CA TYR A 143 4.17 -1.09 15.08
C TYR A 143 4.77 -1.19 13.69
N GLN A 144 4.37 -2.21 12.94
CA GLN A 144 4.77 -2.42 11.57
C GLN A 144 3.56 -2.31 10.66
N CYS A 145 3.64 -1.42 9.67
CA CYS A 145 2.64 -1.30 8.63
C CYS A 145 2.91 -2.29 7.50
N GLN A 146 1.87 -3.02 7.10
CA GLN A 146 1.95 -4.05 6.06
C GLN A 146 0.90 -3.78 5.00
N ILE A 147 1.34 -3.59 3.76
CA ILE A 147 0.49 -3.37 2.60
C ILE A 147 0.32 -4.71 1.88
N LEU A 148 -0.88 -5.24 1.88
CA LEU A 148 -1.23 -6.50 1.23
C LEU A 148 -2.03 -6.22 -0.04
N ARG A 149 -1.51 -6.70 -1.17
CA ARG A 149 -2.28 -6.82 -2.41
C ARG A 149 -2.87 -8.22 -2.51
N ARG A 150 -4.16 -8.31 -2.83
CA ARG A 150 -4.83 -9.58 -3.17
C ARG A 150 -5.47 -9.48 -4.53
N ILE A 151 -5.13 -10.39 -5.43
CA ILE A 151 -5.78 -10.50 -6.73
C ILE A 151 -7.12 -11.21 -6.53
N LEU A 152 -8.22 -10.58 -6.95
CA LEU A 152 -9.53 -11.21 -6.91
C LEU A 152 -9.73 -12.00 -8.21
N THR A 153 -10.37 -13.16 -8.12
CA THR A 153 -10.74 -13.93 -9.30
C THR A 153 -11.58 -13.08 -10.25
N ARG A 154 -11.35 -13.28 -11.55
CA ARG A 154 -12.30 -12.89 -12.60
C ARG A 154 -13.68 -13.33 -12.13
N TRP A 155 -14.62 -12.40 -11.98
CA TRP A 155 -15.99 -12.79 -11.64
C TRP A 155 -16.43 -13.88 -12.62
N HIS A 156 -16.79 -15.04 -12.08
CA HIS A 156 -17.53 -16.03 -12.86
C HIS A 156 -18.73 -15.31 -13.46
N ARG A 157 -18.96 -15.49 -14.76
CA ARG A 157 -20.26 -15.18 -15.36
C ARG A 157 -21.32 -15.74 -14.42
N HIS A 158 -22.12 -14.88 -13.80
CA HIS A 158 -23.43 -15.32 -13.34
C HIS A 158 -24.23 -15.62 -14.60
N ILE A 159 -24.34 -16.92 -14.87
CA ILE A 159 -25.37 -17.51 -15.71
C ILE A 159 -26.73 -17.02 -15.17
N TRP A 160 -27.50 -16.39 -16.03
CA TRP A 160 -28.96 -16.49 -16.07
C TRP A 160 -29.25 -16.74 -17.56
N THR A 161 -29.50 -17.99 -17.95
CA THR A 161 -30.85 -18.53 -18.28
C THR A 161 -31.76 -17.52 -18.94
#